data_AF-A0A359F5U5-F1
#
_entry.id   AF-A0A359F5U5-F1
#
_cell.length_a   1.000
_cell.length_b   1.000
_cell.length_c   1.000
_cell.angle_alpha   90.00
_cell.angle_beta   90.00
_cell.angle_gamma   90.00
#
_symmetry.space_group_name_H-M   'P 1'
#
loop_
_entity.id
_entity.type
_entity.pdbx_description
1 polymer ?
#
loop_
_entity_poly.entity_id
_entity_poly.type
_entity_poly.pdbx_seq_one_letter_code
_entity_poly.pdbx_strand_id
1 'polypeptide(L)' 'MAENKTKATVVPVSEYLAAIESEQRRTDVEALIDVMQRVTGEPPVMWGSSIVGFGSYRYECGKNKWAESCIVG' A
#
# COMPACT_ATOMS: atom_id res chain seq x y z
N MET A 1 7.86 22.49 2.49
CA MET A 1 7.37 21.89 1.24
C MET A 1 7.08 20.44 1.54
N ALA A 2 5.80 20.03 1.63
CA ALA A 2 5.45 18.67 1.99
C ALA A 2 5.69 17.75 0.79
N GLU A 3 6.67 16.86 0.90
CA GLU A 3 6.85 15.78 -0.07
C GLU A 3 5.61 14.88 -0.07
N ASN A 4 5.26 14.34 -1.24
CA ASN A 4 4.15 13.39 -1.36
C ASN A 4 4.45 12.17 -0.49
N LYS A 5 3.69 12.03 0.61
CA LYS A 5 3.81 10.92 1.55
C LYS A 5 3.28 9.60 0.99
N THR A 6 2.35 9.68 0.04
CA THR A 6 1.73 8.54 -0.62
C THR A 6 2.54 8.21 -1.87
N LYS A 7 3.51 7.31 -1.71
CA LYS A 7 4.26 6.71 -2.81
C LYS A 7 4.42 5.22 -2.52
N ALA A 8 4.39 4.41 -3.57
CA ALA A 8 4.76 3.02 -3.47
C ALA A 8 6.21 2.95 -2.94
N THR A 9 6.40 2.16 -1.89
CA THR A 9 7.72 1.91 -1.31
C THR A 9 8.25 0.58 -1.82
N VAL A 10 9.58 0.47 -1.81
CA VAL A 10 10.30 -0.76 -2.16
C VAL A 10 10.25 -1.82 -1.04
N VAL A 11 9.65 -1.47 0.11
CA VAL A 11 9.53 -2.35 1.26
C VAL A 11 8.46 -3.40 0.95
N PRO A 12 8.79 -4.70 1.05
CA PRO A 12 7.80 -5.74 0.81
C PRO A 12 6.78 -5.77 1.95
N VAL A 13 5.52 -6.06 1.61
CA VAL A 13 4.42 -6.16 2.58
C VAL A 13 4.69 -7.24 3.64
N SER A 14 5.47 -8.27 3.29
CA SER A 14 5.92 -9.30 4.23
C SER A 14 6.82 -8.75 5.35
N GLU A 15 7.65 -7.75 5.09
CA GLU A 15 8.46 -7.10 6.14
C GLU A 15 7.57 -6.28 7.08
N TYR A 16 6.54 -5.62 6.54
CA TYR A 16 5.55 -4.93 7.36
C TYR A 16 4.78 -5.90 8.27
N LEU A 17 4.33 -7.03 7.73
CA LEU A 17 3.67 -8.08 8.51
C LEU A 17 4.57 -8.68 9.59
N ALA A 18 5.86 -8.88 9.29
CA ALA A 18 6.85 -9.36 10.25
C ALA A 18 7.10 -8.35 11.40
N ALA A 19 6.99 -7.05 11.12
CA ALA A 19 7.12 -5.99 12.12
C ALA A 19 5.90 -5.86 13.06
N ILE A 20 4.77 -6.50 12.73
CA ILE A 20 3.60 -6.53 13.63
C ILE A 20 3.89 -7.50 14.78
N GLU A 21 4.00 -6.98 16.00
CA GLU A 21 4.25 -7.77 17.22
C GLU A 21 3.04 -8.62 17.65
N SER A 22 1.82 -8.14 17.35
CA SER A 22 0.57 -8.84 17.70
C SER A 22 0.22 -9.90 16.65
N GLU A 23 0.24 -11.16 17.05
CA GLU A 23 -0.11 -12.30 16.19
C GLU A 23 -1.54 -12.21 15.65
N GLN A 24 -2.51 -11.81 16.48
CA GLN A 24 -3.90 -11.61 16.04
C GLN A 24 -3.99 -10.54 14.94
N ARG A 25 -3.28 -9.42 15.11
CA ARG A 25 -3.27 -8.34 14.12
C ARG A 25 -2.58 -8.78 12.83
N ARG A 26 -1.53 -9.59 12.92
CA ARG A 26 -0.86 -10.13 11.74
C ARG A 26 -1.82 -11.01 10.93
N THR A 27 -2.49 -11.96 11.58
CA THR A 27 -3.46 -12.85 10.94
C THR A 27 -4.63 -12.08 10.30
N ASP A 28 -5.13 -11.04 10.97
CA ASP A 28 -6.20 -10.21 10.43
C ASP A 28 -5.76 -9.45 9.17
N VAL A 29 -4.57 -8.84 9.20
CA VAL A 29 -4.01 -8.14 8.04
C VAL A 29 -3.70 -9.12 6.89
N GLU A 30 -3.18 -10.32 7.18
CA GLU A 30 -2.96 -11.36 6.17
C GLU A 30 -4.27 -11.79 5.49
N ALA A 31 -5.34 -11.99 6.27
CA ALA A 31 -6.66 -12.31 5.74
C ALA A 31 -7.22 -11.18 4.88
N LEU A 32 -7.08 -9.92 5.32
CA LEU A 32 -7.48 -8.75 4.54
C LEU A 32 -6.71 -8.64 3.23
N ILE A 33 -5.40 -8.92 3.24
CA ILE A 33 -4.56 -8.91 2.04
C ILE A 33 -5.04 -9.97 1.04
N ASP A 34 -5.30 -11.19 1.48
CA ASP A 34 -5.80 -12.26 0.60
C ASP A 34 -7.16 -11.90 -0.03
N VAL A 35 -8.09 -11.34 0.76
CA VAL A 35 -9.39 -10.90 0.26
C VAL A 35 -9.24 -9.77 -0.76
N MET A 36 -8.45 -8.74 -0.44
CA MET A 36 -8.24 -7.59 -1.33
C MET A 36 -7.51 -8.00 -2.61
N GLN A 37 -6.52 -8.89 -2.52
CA GLN A 37 -5.82 -9.42 -3.69
C GLN A 37 -6.75 -10.21 -4.60
N ARG A 38 -7.68 -11.02 -4.04
CA ARG A 38 -8.67 -11.75 -4.84
C ARG A 38 -9.69 -10.83 -5.50
N VAL A 39 -10.12 -9.77 -4.82
CA VAL A 39 -11.12 -8.83 -5.34
C VAL A 39 -10.52 -7.90 -6.39
N THR A 40 -9.31 -7.40 -6.16
CA THR A 40 -8.65 -6.45 -7.07
C THR A 40 -7.86 -7.13 -8.18
N GLY A 41 -7.38 -8.36 -7.97
CA GLY A 41 -6.47 -9.06 -8.88
C GLY A 41 -5.04 -8.50 -8.88
N GLU A 42 -4.76 -7.48 -8.08
CA GLU A 42 -3.47 -6.80 -8.01
C GLU A 42 -2.66 -7.28 -6.79
N PRO A 43 -1.32 -7.37 -6.90
CA PRO A 43 -0.49 -7.71 -5.75
C PRO A 43 -0.49 -6.58 -4.70
N PRO A 44 -0.37 -6.91 -3.41
CA PRO A 44 -0.28 -5.91 -2.35
C PRO A 44 1.06 -5.17 -2.43
N VAL A 45 1.02 -3.85 -2.32
CA VAL A 45 2.20 -2.97 -2.35
C VAL A 45 2.19 -2.07 -1.12
N MET A 46 3.35 -1.85 -0.49
CA MET A 46 3.45 -0.87 0.60
C MET A 46 3.40 0.55 0.03
N TRP A 47 2.62 1.40 0.68
CA TRP A 47 2.52 2.83 0.41
C TRP A 47 2.93 3.60 1.66
N GLY A 48 3.97 4.42 1.54
CA GLY A 48 4.56 5.10 2.69
C GLY A 48 5.03 4.11 3.76
N SER A 49 4.73 4.43 5.03
CA SER A 49 5.21 3.65 6.19
C SER A 49 4.20 2.65 6.76
N SER A 50 2.92 2.70 6.35
CA SER A 50 1.86 1.96 7.05
C SER A 50 0.59 1.69 6.23
N ILE A 51 0.62 1.89 4.92
CA ILE A 51 -0.55 1.64 4.05
C ILE A 51 -0.21 0.46 3.16
N VAL A 52 -1.13 -0.51 3.05
CA VAL A 52 -1.03 -1.61 2.07
C VAL A 52 -2.03 -1.29 0.97
N GLY A 53 -1.53 -0.89 -0.18
CA GLY A 53 -2.33 -0.51 -1.34
C GLY A 53 -2.32 -1.58 -2.42
N PHE A 54 -3.42 -1.65 -3.17
CA PHE A 54 -3.63 -2.53 -4.31
C PHE A 54 -3.84 -1.71 -5.57
N GLY A 55 -3.06 -2.05 -6.59
CA GLY A 55 -2.94 -1.30 -7.83
C GLY A 55 -2.43 0.13 -7.65
N SER A 56 -2.06 0.76 -8.75
CA SER A 56 -1.52 2.11 -8.75
C SER A 56 -2.00 2.89 -9.95
N TYR A 57 -2.34 4.16 -9.74
CA TYR A 57 -2.62 5.08 -10.83
C TYR A 57 -1.81 6.37 -10.67
N ARG A 58 -1.45 6.95 -11.81
CA ARG A 58 -0.72 8.21 -11.88
C ARG A 58 -1.65 9.31 -12.38
N TYR A 59 -1.68 10.42 -11.67
CA TYR A 59 -2.52 11.57 -12.01
C TYR A 59 -1.72 12.87 -11.94
N GLU A 60 -2.16 13.87 -12.72
CA GLU A 60 -1.54 15.19 -12.69
C GLU A 60 -2.08 16.00 -11.50
N CYS A 61 -1.19 16.44 -10.62
CA CYS A 61 -1.49 17.26 -9.44
C CYS A 61 -1.31 18.77 -9.72
N GLY A 62 -1.21 19.14 -11.00
CA GLY A 62 -0.99 20.51 -11.49
C GLY A 62 0.47 20.95 -11.55
N LYS A 63 0.74 22.04 -12.28
CA LYS A 63 2.09 22.61 -12.50
C LYS A 63 3.13 21.60 -13.01
N ASN A 64 2.75 20.74 -13.97
CA ASN A 64 3.59 19.63 -14.48
C ASN A 64 4.09 18.66 -13.41
N LYS A 65 3.37 18.55 -12.27
CA LYS A 65 3.69 17.57 -11.23
C LYS A 65 2.78 16.37 -11.35
N TRP A 66 3.40 15.20 -11.29
CA TRP A 66 2.71 13.93 -11.26
C TRP A 66 2.68 13.40 -9.83
N ALA A 67 1.54 12.86 -9.44
CA ALA A 67 1.35 12.13 -8.21
C ALA A 67 0.90 10.70 -8.54
N GLU A 68 1.20 9.78 -7.64
CA GLU A 68 0.81 8.39 -7.73
C GLU A 68 0.04 8.05 -6.45
N SER A 69 -1.00 7.23 -6.59
CA SER A 69 -1.80 6.74 -5.46
C SER A 69 -2.22 5.30 -5.71
N CYS A 70 -2.43 4.55 -4.63
CA CYS A 70 -3.08 3.26 -4.71
C CYS A 70 -4.54 3.43 -5.16
N ILE A 71 -5.06 2.46 -5.92
CA ILE A 71 -6.47 2.44 -6.31
C ILE A 71 -7.33 2.08 -5.09
N VAL A 72 -6.84 1.15 -4.28
CA VAL A 72 -7.44 0.69 -3.03
C VAL A 72 -6.35 0.63 -1.96
N GLY A 73 -6.60 1.03 -0.71
CA GLY A 73 -5.62 0.95 0.38
C GLY A 73 -6.18 1.35 1.74
#